data_AF-A0A6P6MZP1-F1
#
_entry.id   AF-A0A6P6MZP1-F1
#
_cell.length_a   1.000
_cell.length_b   1.000
_cell.length_c   1.000
_cell.angle_alpha   90.00
_cell.angle_beta   90.00
_cell.angle_gamma   90.00
#
_symmetry.space_group_name_H-M   'P 1'
#
loop_
_entity.id
_entity.type
_entity.pdbx_description
1 polymer ?
#
loop_
_entity_poly.entity_id
_entity_poly.type
_entity_poly.pdbx_seq_one_letter_code
_entity_poly.pdbx_strand_id
1 'polypeptide(L)'
;YVHFHRSTVLIDVCAAPTPYLLGVQKSLLDLLTDRSDLMIVDLSPGAETKFITRIGDEEFLLPAKLKEELLSRLSARTHHASTEELNRLVSEAFLFLFIRSVGHFSQHFKRSGNSRQFQKKSFLKAVEHKSHLSFVKLFIQTQMFDLFIQEEETQAHPNAFFHRKVSEYQERKRSEKMKAGWVRGVVV
;
A
#
# COMPACT_ATOMS: atom_id res chain seq x y z
N TYR A 1 -13.73 24.72 -29.34
CA TYR A 1 -14.27 25.06 -28.01
C TYR A 1 -14.25 23.89 -27.02
N VAL A 2 -14.88 22.73 -27.29
CA VAL A 2 -14.89 21.58 -26.35
C VAL A 2 -13.48 20.99 -26.07
N HIS A 3 -12.60 20.94 -27.07
CA HIS A 3 -11.21 20.49 -26.87
C HIS A 3 -10.40 21.44 -25.98
N PHE A 4 -10.56 22.75 -26.16
CA PHE A 4 -9.82 23.77 -25.41
C PHE A 4 -10.21 23.79 -23.93
N HIS A 5 -11.50 23.62 -23.62
CA HIS A 5 -11.99 23.49 -22.23
C HIS A 5 -11.51 22.21 -21.53
N ARG A 6 -11.33 21.11 -22.27
CA ARG A 6 -10.76 19.86 -21.71
C ARG A 6 -9.25 19.98 -21.43
N SER A 7 -8.54 20.76 -22.24
CA SER A 7 -7.10 21.03 -22.07
C SER A 7 -6.81 21.88 -20.83
N THR A 8 -7.62 22.90 -20.54
CA THR A 8 -7.43 23.77 -19.36
C THR A 8 -7.72 23.02 -18.06
N VAL A 9 -8.79 22.22 -18.02
CA VAL A 9 -9.13 21.41 -16.84
C VAL A 9 -8.03 20.41 -16.49
N LEU A 10 -7.36 19.83 -17.49
CA LEU A 10 -6.24 18.92 -17.25
C LEU A 10 -5.06 19.64 -16.59
N ILE A 11 -4.71 20.83 -17.06
CA ILE A 11 -3.63 21.65 -16.49
C ILE A 11 -3.97 22.04 -15.05
N ASP A 12 -5.20 22.49 -14.80
CA ASP A 12 -5.66 22.92 -13.47
C ASP A 12 -5.66 21.75 -12.46
N VAL A 13 -6.10 20.55 -12.89
CA VAL A 13 -6.05 19.35 -12.05
C VAL A 13 -4.61 18.94 -11.78
N CYS A 14 -3.72 19.03 -12.77
CA CYS A 14 -2.31 18.70 -12.57
C CYS A 14 -1.55 19.69 -11.68
N ALA A 15 -2.07 20.91 -11.53
CA ALA A 15 -1.55 21.91 -10.60
C ALA A 15 -2.12 21.77 -9.17
N ALA A 16 -3.01 20.80 -8.92
CA ALA A 16 -3.63 20.64 -7.61
C ALA A 16 -2.60 20.19 -6.56
N PRO A 17 -2.60 20.81 -5.35
CA PRO A 17 -1.66 20.46 -4.28
C PRO A 17 -2.00 19.13 -3.59
N THR A 18 -3.18 18.58 -3.85
CA THR A 18 -3.65 17.31 -3.26
C THR A 18 -3.31 16.14 -4.18
N PRO A 19 -2.83 15.00 -3.65
CA PRO A 19 -2.54 13.82 -4.46
C PRO A 19 -3.74 13.37 -5.30
N TYR A 20 -3.52 13.02 -6.57
CA TYR A 20 -4.54 12.51 -7.48
C TYR A 20 -4.02 11.34 -8.31
N LEU A 21 -4.95 10.54 -8.84
CA LEU A 21 -4.68 9.53 -9.86
C LEU A 21 -5.54 9.86 -11.09
N LEU A 22 -4.88 10.13 -12.23
CA LEU A 22 -5.54 10.58 -13.44
C LEU A 22 -5.09 9.77 -14.66
N GLY A 23 -6.05 9.22 -15.39
CA GLY A 23 -5.82 8.61 -16.70
C GLY A 23 -5.99 9.64 -17.81
N VAL A 24 -4.97 9.82 -18.65
CA VAL A 24 -4.98 10.76 -19.78
C VAL A 24 -4.57 10.09 -21.08
N GLN A 25 -5.08 10.62 -22.20
CA GLN A 25 -4.60 10.21 -23.52
C GLN A 25 -3.19 10.78 -23.74
N LYS A 26 -2.30 9.97 -24.33
CA LYS A 26 -0.90 10.36 -24.61
C LYS A 26 -0.77 11.65 -25.42
N SER A 27 -1.72 11.95 -26.31
CA SER A 27 -1.76 13.20 -27.09
C SER A 27 -1.91 14.47 -26.27
N LEU A 28 -2.33 14.37 -25.00
CA LEU A 28 -2.48 15.50 -24.09
C LEU A 28 -1.22 15.74 -23.24
N LEU A 29 -0.23 14.86 -23.32
CA LEU A 29 0.99 14.96 -22.52
C LEU A 29 1.76 16.26 -22.82
N ASP A 30 1.81 16.67 -24.08
CA ASP A 30 2.51 17.88 -24.52
C ASP A 30 1.91 19.17 -23.97
N LEU A 31 0.68 19.13 -23.44
CA LEU A 31 0.05 20.26 -22.77
C LEU A 31 0.56 20.47 -21.34
N LEU A 32 1.16 19.45 -20.72
CA LEU A 32 1.74 19.54 -19.39
C LEU A 32 3.11 20.21 -19.47
N THR A 33 3.14 21.50 -19.14
CA THR A 33 4.34 22.36 -19.19
C THR A 33 5.26 22.16 -17.99
N ASP A 34 4.70 21.92 -16.80
CA ASP A 34 5.45 21.52 -15.61
C ASP A 34 5.12 20.06 -15.25
N ARG A 35 6.16 19.28 -14.99
CA ARG A 35 6.09 17.85 -14.70
C ARG A 35 7.00 17.44 -13.54
N SER A 36 7.64 18.40 -12.85
CA SER A 36 8.64 18.10 -11.81
C SER A 36 8.07 17.21 -10.69
N ASP A 37 6.81 17.44 -10.35
CA ASP A 37 6.14 16.80 -9.21
C ASP A 37 5.13 15.72 -9.67
N LEU A 38 5.28 15.23 -10.91
CA LEU A 38 4.40 14.23 -11.51
C LEU A 38 5.13 12.91 -11.73
N MET A 39 4.50 11.79 -11.33
CA MET A 39 4.88 10.46 -11.81
C MET A 39 3.97 10.05 -12.97
N ILE A 40 4.51 10.03 -14.19
CA ILE A 40 3.76 9.72 -15.41
C ILE A 40 4.18 8.35 -15.94
N VAL A 41 3.19 7.47 -16.15
CA VAL A 41 3.40 6.09 -16.61
C VAL A 41 2.73 5.88 -17.97
N ASP A 42 3.51 5.45 -18.97
CA ASP A 42 3.01 5.05 -20.29
C ASP A 42 2.50 3.61 -20.27
N LEU A 43 1.17 3.46 -20.25
CA LEU A 43 0.52 2.17 -20.28
C LEU A 43 0.32 1.62 -21.70
N SER A 44 0.73 2.34 -22.75
CA SER A 44 0.54 1.90 -24.13
C SER A 44 1.34 0.61 -24.44
N PRO A 45 0.79 -0.27 -25.30
CA PRO A 45 1.53 -1.42 -25.82
C PRO A 45 2.77 -0.97 -26.59
N GLY A 46 3.91 -1.62 -26.36
CA GLY A 46 5.14 -1.34 -27.10
C GLY A 46 5.90 -0.07 -26.67
N ALA A 47 5.50 0.62 -25.60
CA ALA A 47 6.28 1.72 -25.05
C ALA A 47 7.70 1.25 -24.64
N GLU A 48 8.73 1.94 -25.15
CA GLU A 48 10.15 1.64 -24.87
C GLU A 48 10.46 1.72 -23.37
N THR A 49 9.92 2.74 -22.69
CA THR A 49 10.00 2.94 -21.25
C THR A 49 8.61 3.13 -20.66
N LYS A 50 8.32 2.45 -19.54
CA LYS A 50 7.03 2.61 -18.84
C LYS A 50 6.94 3.90 -18.04
N PHE A 51 8.03 4.41 -17.48
CA PHE A 51 8.03 5.69 -16.76
C PHE A 51 8.48 6.81 -17.69
N ILE A 52 7.62 7.80 -17.88
CA ILE A 52 7.95 9.05 -18.61
C ILE A 52 8.60 10.04 -17.65
N THR A 53 8.06 10.17 -16.44
CA THR A 53 8.63 10.97 -15.36
C THR A 53 8.63 10.18 -14.05
N ARG A 54 9.55 10.54 -13.16
CA ARG A 54 9.75 9.93 -11.84
C ARG A 54 10.02 11.05 -10.83
N ILE A 55 9.55 10.85 -9.61
CA ILE A 55 9.86 11.69 -8.45
C ILE A 55 11.25 11.34 -7.90
N GLY A 56 11.67 10.08 -8.06
CA GLY A 56 13.02 9.60 -7.76
C GLY A 56 13.18 8.91 -6.40
N ASP A 57 12.13 8.82 -5.60
CA ASP A 57 12.11 8.08 -4.34
C ASP A 57 11.49 6.68 -4.46
N GLU A 58 10.99 6.29 -5.64
CA GLU A 58 10.15 5.09 -5.82
C GLU A 58 10.86 3.80 -5.41
N GLU A 59 12.18 3.74 -5.58
CA GLU A 59 12.98 2.57 -5.23
C GLU A 59 13.19 2.39 -3.73
N PHE A 60 12.98 3.46 -2.95
CA PHE A 60 13.27 3.55 -1.52
C PHE A 60 12.03 3.70 -0.63
N LEU A 61 10.84 3.88 -1.22
CA LEU A 61 9.57 3.96 -0.50
C LEU A 61 9.32 2.73 0.38
N LEU A 62 9.55 1.54 -0.17
CA LEU A 62 9.34 0.27 0.55
C LEU A 62 10.63 -0.21 1.21
N PRO A 63 10.57 -0.72 2.46
CA PRO A 63 11.68 -1.43 3.08
C PRO A 63 12.10 -2.62 2.19
N ALA A 64 13.42 -2.80 1.97
CA ALA A 64 13.96 -3.80 1.04
C ALA A 64 13.34 -5.20 1.22
N LYS A 65 13.22 -5.67 2.47
CA LYS A 65 12.59 -6.95 2.78
C LYS A 65 11.11 -7.03 2.37
N LEU A 66 10.33 -5.96 2.57
CA LEU A 66 8.94 -5.92 2.14
C LEU A 66 8.83 -5.88 0.60
N LYS A 67 9.74 -5.16 -0.06
CA LYS A 67 9.83 -5.12 -1.53
C LYS A 67 10.15 -6.49 -2.10
N GLU A 68 11.15 -7.19 -1.55
CA GLU A 68 11.51 -8.56 -1.94
C GLU A 68 10.34 -9.54 -1.74
N GLU A 69 9.70 -9.52 -0.57
CA GLU A 69 8.54 -10.38 -0.27
C GLU A 69 7.36 -10.07 -1.22
N LEU A 70 7.13 -8.81 -1.58
CA LEU A 70 6.09 -8.39 -2.52
C LEU A 70 6.40 -8.90 -3.94
N LEU A 71 7.63 -8.66 -4.43
CA LEU A 71 8.06 -9.10 -5.76
C LEU A 71 8.01 -10.62 -5.89
N SER A 72 8.43 -11.35 -4.86
CA SER A 72 8.36 -12.81 -4.83
C SER A 72 6.91 -13.34 -4.94
N ARG A 73 5.94 -12.65 -4.33
CA ARG A 73 4.52 -13.00 -4.48
C ARG A 73 4.03 -12.69 -5.89
N LEU A 74 4.34 -11.51 -6.43
CA LEU A 74 3.92 -11.11 -7.77
C LEU A 74 4.55 -11.97 -8.87
N SER A 75 5.76 -12.52 -8.63
CA SER A 75 6.42 -13.44 -9.58
C SER A 75 5.75 -14.81 -9.69
N ALA A 76 4.82 -15.15 -8.80
CA ALA A 76 4.03 -16.39 -8.90
C ALA A 76 2.97 -16.35 -10.03
N ARG A 77 2.93 -15.28 -10.83
CA ARG A 77 2.07 -15.16 -12.01
C ARG A 77 2.34 -16.31 -12.99
N THR A 78 1.28 -16.89 -13.53
CA THR A 78 1.38 -17.88 -14.60
C THR A 78 1.30 -17.17 -15.95
N HIS A 79 1.96 -17.72 -16.98
CA HIS A 79 2.05 -17.10 -18.30
C HIS A 79 0.69 -16.98 -19.02
N HIS A 80 -0.29 -17.78 -18.61
CA HIS A 80 -1.65 -17.81 -19.15
C HIS A 80 -2.72 -17.47 -18.10
N ALA A 81 -2.34 -16.73 -17.06
CA ALA A 81 -3.28 -16.33 -16.02
C ALA A 81 -4.45 -15.54 -16.60
N SER A 82 -5.67 -15.85 -16.17
CA SER A 82 -6.83 -15.00 -16.47
C SER A 82 -6.71 -13.65 -15.77
N THR A 83 -7.49 -12.66 -16.21
CA THR A 83 -7.56 -11.35 -15.56
C THR A 83 -7.94 -11.49 -14.08
N GLU A 84 -8.86 -12.39 -13.76
CA GLU A 84 -9.32 -12.66 -12.39
C GLU A 84 -8.19 -13.26 -11.53
N GLU A 85 -7.41 -14.18 -12.09
CA GLU A 85 -6.26 -14.78 -11.41
C GLU A 85 -5.17 -13.73 -11.12
N LEU A 86 -4.89 -12.86 -12.09
CA LEU A 86 -3.96 -11.74 -11.92
C LEU A 86 -4.47 -10.75 -10.86
N ASN A 87 -5.75 -10.39 -10.90
CA ASN A 87 -6.36 -9.49 -9.93
C ASN A 87 -6.27 -10.07 -8.51
N ARG A 88 -6.53 -11.37 -8.35
CA ARG A 88 -6.39 -12.05 -7.06
C ARG A 88 -4.94 -12.04 -6.60
N LEU A 89 -3.99 -12.40 -7.46
CA LEU A 89 -2.56 -12.43 -7.14
C LEU A 89 -2.07 -11.05 -6.68
N VAL A 90 -2.39 -10.01 -7.44
CA VAL A 90 -2.01 -8.63 -7.11
C VAL A 90 -2.64 -8.21 -5.80
N SER A 91 -3.96 -8.43 -5.63
CA SER A 91 -4.68 -8.06 -4.42
C SER A 91 -4.12 -8.77 -3.17
N GLU A 92 -3.82 -10.08 -3.26
CA GLU A 92 -3.24 -10.85 -2.16
C GLU A 92 -1.81 -10.39 -1.81
N ALA A 93 -1.01 -10.04 -2.82
CA ALA A 93 0.35 -9.54 -2.63
C ALA A 93 0.35 -8.19 -1.88
N PHE A 94 -0.52 -7.25 -2.29
CA PHE A 94 -0.66 -5.96 -1.60
C PHE A 94 -1.35 -6.08 -0.24
N LEU A 95 -2.35 -6.96 -0.10
CA LEU A 95 -2.96 -7.26 1.19
C LEU A 95 -1.93 -7.77 2.20
N PHE A 96 -1.04 -8.66 1.76
CA PHE A 96 0.08 -9.12 2.58
C PHE A 96 0.98 -7.95 3.01
N LEU A 97 1.32 -7.04 2.11
CA LEU A 97 2.12 -5.86 2.43
C LEU A 97 1.45 -5.00 3.53
N PHE A 98 0.14 -4.76 3.43
CA PHE A 98 -0.59 -4.01 4.46
C PHE A 98 -0.62 -4.75 5.81
N ILE A 99 -0.87 -6.06 5.81
CA ILE A 99 -0.85 -6.87 7.05
C ILE A 99 0.53 -6.82 7.71
N ARG A 100 1.61 -6.92 6.92
CA ARG A 100 2.99 -6.85 7.43
C ARG A 100 3.35 -5.48 8.00
N SER A 101 2.77 -4.43 7.45
CA SER A 101 3.12 -3.05 7.77
C SER A 101 2.29 -2.47 8.90
N VAL A 102 0.97 -2.66 8.85
CA VAL A 102 0.02 -2.03 9.76
C VAL A 102 -0.95 -3.02 10.41
N GLY A 103 -0.84 -4.32 10.17
CA GLY A 103 -1.78 -5.32 10.69
C GLY A 103 -1.88 -5.40 12.23
N HIS A 104 -0.91 -4.87 12.97
CA HIS A 104 -0.95 -4.79 14.43
C HIS A 104 -1.79 -3.64 14.98
N PHE A 105 -2.36 -2.79 14.12
CA PHE A 105 -3.12 -1.57 14.50
C PHE A 105 -4.17 -1.82 15.59
N SER A 106 -4.88 -2.94 15.53
CA SER A 106 -5.99 -3.28 16.44
C SER A 106 -5.56 -3.40 17.90
N GLN A 107 -4.27 -3.61 18.18
CA GLN A 107 -3.70 -3.68 19.53
C GLN A 107 -3.44 -2.30 20.14
N HIS A 108 -3.49 -1.25 19.32
CA HIS A 108 -3.08 0.10 19.70
C HIS A 108 -4.26 1.05 19.82
N PHE A 109 -5.37 0.56 20.33
CA PHE A 109 -6.50 1.42 20.67
C PHE A 109 -6.74 1.41 22.16
N LYS A 110 -7.12 2.57 22.69
CA LYS A 110 -7.50 2.74 24.08
C LYS A 110 -8.97 3.14 24.16
N ARG A 111 -9.70 2.59 25.14
CA ARG A 111 -11.05 3.07 25.46
C ARG A 111 -10.97 4.47 26.05
N SER A 112 -11.82 5.37 25.55
CA SER A 112 -11.98 6.74 26.02
C SER A 112 -13.48 7.01 26.20
N GLY A 113 -14.02 6.68 27.38
CA GLY A 113 -15.46 6.70 27.63
C GLY A 113 -16.18 5.68 26.73
N ASN A 114 -17.16 6.16 25.95
CA ASN A 114 -17.93 5.34 25.01
C ASN A 114 -17.24 5.16 23.65
N SER A 115 -16.10 5.82 23.40
CA SER A 115 -15.36 5.70 22.15
C SER A 115 -14.05 4.93 22.31
N ARG A 116 -13.47 4.54 21.18
CA ARG A 116 -12.17 3.89 21.09
C ARG A 116 -11.24 4.85 20.33
N GLN A 117 -10.04 5.09 20.84
CA GLN A 117 -9.08 6.03 20.25
C GLN A 117 -7.76 5.34 19.91
N PHE A 118 -7.30 5.51 18.67
CA PHE A 118 -6.04 5.00 18.16
C PHE A 118 -4.84 5.70 18.80
N GLN A 119 -3.89 4.90 19.25
CA GLN A 119 -2.71 5.33 20.00
C GLN A 119 -1.49 5.31 19.07
N LYS A 120 -1.38 6.32 18.20
CA LYS A 120 -0.29 6.46 17.20
C LYS A 120 1.10 6.25 17.78
N LYS A 121 1.40 6.80 18.95
CA LYS A 121 2.71 6.62 19.64
C LYS A 121 2.96 5.18 20.05
N SER A 122 1.93 4.48 20.54
CA SER A 122 2.03 3.06 20.93
C SER A 122 2.23 2.18 19.71
N PHE A 123 1.46 2.44 18.65
CA PHE A 123 1.53 1.73 17.37
C PHE A 123 2.92 1.79 16.72
N LEU A 124 3.52 2.98 16.66
CA LEU A 124 4.86 3.16 16.12
C LEU A 124 5.95 2.50 16.98
N LYS A 125 5.79 2.50 18.31
CA LYS A 125 6.75 1.84 19.22
C LYS A 125 6.78 0.32 19.06
N ALA A 126 5.68 -0.29 18.60
CA ALA A 126 5.60 -1.74 18.39
C ALA A 126 6.21 -2.22 17.07
N VAL A 127 6.68 -1.31 16.20
CA VAL A 127 7.36 -1.71 14.96
C VAL A 127 8.79 -2.15 15.28
N GLU A 128 9.05 -3.45 15.15
CA GLU A 128 10.31 -4.10 15.57
C GLU A 128 11.55 -3.62 14.77
N HIS A 129 11.40 -3.34 13.47
CA HIS A 129 12.53 -3.01 12.59
C HIS A 129 12.57 -1.54 12.19
N LYS A 130 13.75 -0.90 12.31
CA LYS A 130 13.96 0.53 11.99
C LYS A 130 13.58 0.90 10.55
N SER A 131 13.94 0.07 9.57
CA SER A 131 13.58 0.31 8.15
C SER A 131 12.08 0.24 7.91
N HIS A 132 11.38 -0.68 8.59
CA HIS A 132 9.91 -0.76 8.55
C HIS A 132 9.28 0.46 9.25
N LEU A 133 9.88 0.94 10.35
CA LEU A 133 9.36 2.10 11.08
C LEU A 133 9.34 3.37 10.22
N SER A 134 10.37 3.62 9.40
CA SER A 134 10.39 4.78 8.49
C SER A 134 9.22 4.76 7.50
N PHE A 135 9.01 3.61 6.84
CA PHE A 135 7.87 3.43 5.94
C PHE A 135 6.53 3.60 6.68
N VAL A 136 6.35 2.93 7.82
CA VAL A 136 5.11 3.00 8.60
C VAL A 136 4.82 4.43 9.05
N LYS A 137 5.84 5.21 9.44
CA LYS A 137 5.66 6.63 9.80
C LYS A 137 5.08 7.46 8.65
N LEU A 138 5.58 7.27 7.43
CA LEU A 138 5.07 7.94 6.23
C LEU A 138 3.66 7.44 5.89
N PHE A 139 3.46 6.12 5.93
CA PHE A 139 2.17 5.50 5.60
C PHE A 139 1.03 6.01 6.50
N ILE A 140 1.26 6.14 7.81
CA ILE A 140 0.24 6.66 8.74
C ILE A 140 0.07 8.18 8.75
N GLN A 141 0.73 8.89 7.83
CA GLN A 141 0.44 10.29 7.51
C GLN A 141 -0.48 10.42 6.30
N THR A 142 -0.80 9.30 5.63
CA THR A 142 -1.69 9.32 4.46
C THR A 142 -3.13 9.48 4.90
N GLN A 143 -3.90 10.24 4.12
CA GLN A 143 -5.35 10.39 4.31
C GLN A 143 -6.07 9.02 4.28
N MET A 144 -5.59 8.07 3.48
CA MET A 144 -6.15 6.73 3.40
C MET A 144 -6.07 6.00 4.75
N PHE A 145 -4.95 6.11 5.46
CA PHE A 145 -4.82 5.52 6.78
C PHE A 145 -5.65 6.25 7.83
N ASP A 146 -5.74 7.58 7.75
CA ASP A 146 -6.59 8.36 8.66
C ASP A 146 -8.06 7.97 8.53
N LEU A 147 -8.57 7.81 7.30
CA LEU A 147 -9.94 7.34 7.04
C LEU A 147 -10.15 5.91 7.55
N PHE A 148 -9.18 5.02 7.33
CA PHE A 148 -9.23 3.66 7.85
C PHE A 148 -9.34 3.62 9.38
N ILE A 149 -8.53 4.43 10.09
CA ILE A 149 -8.59 4.50 11.56
C ILE A 149 -9.89 5.15 12.04
N GLN A 150 -10.35 6.21 11.39
CA GLN A 150 -11.62 6.86 11.74
C GLN A 150 -12.79 5.88 11.66
N GLU A 151 -12.80 5.01 10.64
CA GLU A 151 -13.78 3.93 10.54
C GLU A 151 -13.70 2.96 11.72
N GLU A 152 -12.48 2.55 12.10
CA GLU A 152 -12.19 1.69 13.26
C GLU A 152 -12.61 2.28 14.62
N GLU A 153 -12.62 3.60 14.74
CA GLU A 153 -13.03 4.29 15.98
C GLU A 153 -14.55 4.45 16.10
N THR A 154 -15.26 4.48 14.97
CA THR A 154 -16.68 4.88 14.90
C THR A 154 -17.65 3.71 14.69
N GLN A 155 -17.25 2.68 13.93
CA GLN A 155 -18.12 1.55 13.64
C GLN A 155 -17.91 0.39 14.63
N ALA A 156 -18.93 -0.44 14.81
CA ALA A 156 -18.85 -1.61 15.69
C ALA A 156 -17.98 -2.75 15.11
N HIS A 157 -18.08 -2.99 13.79
CA HIS A 157 -17.35 -4.05 13.09
C HIS A 157 -16.73 -3.61 11.74
N PRO A 158 -15.99 -2.49 11.71
CA PRO A 158 -15.33 -2.01 10.51
C PRO A 158 -14.22 -2.98 10.06
N ASN A 159 -13.91 -2.96 8.76
CA ASN A 159 -12.82 -3.70 8.15
C ASN A 159 -12.72 -5.18 8.55
N ALA A 160 -13.85 -5.85 8.79
CA ALA A 160 -13.89 -7.23 9.28
C ALA A 160 -13.09 -8.22 8.39
N PHE A 161 -13.04 -7.97 7.08
CA PHE A 161 -12.20 -8.71 6.15
C PHE A 161 -10.70 -8.57 6.48
N PHE A 162 -10.24 -7.34 6.71
CA PHE A 162 -8.84 -7.08 7.04
C PHE A 162 -8.47 -7.67 8.40
N HIS A 163 -9.32 -7.52 9.42
CA HIS A 163 -9.13 -8.15 10.75
C HIS A 163 -8.98 -9.67 10.63
N ARG A 164 -9.85 -10.32 9.85
CA ARG A 164 -9.78 -11.78 9.60
C ARG A 164 -8.45 -12.16 8.96
N LYS A 165 -8.04 -11.42 7.93
CA LYS A 165 -6.77 -11.68 7.21
C LYS A 165 -5.54 -11.45 8.08
N VAL A 166 -5.58 -10.47 8.99
CA VAL A 166 -4.56 -10.29 10.03
C VAL A 166 -4.51 -11.51 10.95
N SER A 167 -5.66 -12.01 11.44
CA SER A 167 -5.68 -13.19 12.32
C SER A 167 -5.09 -14.43 11.63
N GLU A 168 -5.56 -14.74 10.42
CA GLU A 168 -5.06 -15.84 9.59
C GLU A 168 -3.53 -15.77 9.43
N TYR A 169 -2.99 -14.58 9.19
CA TYR A 169 -1.55 -14.37 9.06
C TYR A 169 -0.79 -14.61 10.38
N GLN A 170 -1.30 -14.10 11.51
CA GLN A 170 -0.64 -14.28 12.81
C GLN A 170 -0.66 -15.75 13.27
N GLU A 171 -1.75 -16.47 13.02
CA GLU A 171 -1.88 -17.90 13.31
C GLU A 171 -0.87 -18.73 12.50
N ARG A 172 -0.75 -18.45 11.20
CA ARG A 172 0.26 -19.07 10.33
C ARG A 172 1.68 -18.81 10.84
N LYS A 173 2.01 -17.55 11.13
CA LYS A 173 3.32 -17.15 11.64
C LYS A 173 3.65 -17.82 12.98
N ARG A 174 2.67 -17.97 13.88
CA ARG A 174 2.83 -18.70 15.15
C ARG A 174 3.09 -20.18 14.92
N SER A 175 2.32 -20.80 14.03
CA SER A 175 2.45 -22.22 13.69
C SER A 175 3.81 -22.55 13.06
N GLU A 176 4.30 -21.70 12.15
CA GLU A 176 5.64 -21.83 11.56
C GLU A 176 6.75 -21.69 12.60
N LYS A 177 6.63 -20.74 13.54
CA LYS A 177 7.57 -20.59 14.65
C LYS A 177 7.58 -21.80 15.58
N MET A 178 6.41 -22.37 15.90
CA MET A 178 6.31 -23.58 16.72
C MET A 178 6.97 -24.78 16.04
N LYS A 179 6.74 -24.97 14.73
CA LYS A 179 7.40 -26.03 13.94
C LYS A 179 8.92 -25.84 13.91
N ALA A 180 9.42 -24.62 13.67
CA ALA A 180 10.85 -24.34 13.65
C ALA A 180 11.51 -24.48 15.03
N GLY A 181 10.79 -24.17 16.11
CA GLY A 181 11.25 -24.38 17.48
C GLY A 181 11.29 -25.86 17.86
N TRP A 182 10.29 -26.65 17.45
CA TRP A 182 10.26 -28.09 17.65
C TRP A 182 11.39 -28.80 16.90
N VAL A 183 11.63 -28.43 15.63
CA VAL A 183 12.76 -28.97 14.85
C VAL A 183 14.10 -28.68 15.52
N ARG A 184 14.29 -27.48 16.09
CA ARG A 184 15.52 -27.16 16.87
C ARG A 184 15.63 -27.94 18.18
N GLY A 185 14.51 -28.30 18.82
CA GLY A 185 14.50 -29.08 20.07
C GLY A 185 14.68 -30.59 19.87
N VAL A 186 14.39 -31.11 18.67
CA VAL A 186 14.60 -32.53 18.30
C VAL A 186 16.05 -32.78 17.85
N VAL A 187 16.76 -31.74 17.41
CA VAL A 187 18.21 -31.80 17.13
C VAL A 187 18.97 -31.46 18.42
N VAL A 188 18.87 -32.31 19.44
CA VAL A 188 19.71 -32.34 20.64
C VAL A 188 19.99 -33.78 21.02
#